data_AF-A0A1F8JQT5-F1
#
_entry.id   AF-A0A1F8JQT5-F1
#
_cell.length_a   1.000
_cell.length_b   1.000
_cell.length_c   1.000
_cell.angle_alpha   90.00
_cell.angle_beta   90.00
_cell.angle_gamma   90.00
#
_symmetry.space_group_name_H-M   'P 1'
#
loop_
_entity.id
_entity.type
_entity.pdbx_description
1 polymer ?
#
loop_
_entity_poly.entity_id
_entity_poly.type
_entity_poly.pdbx_seq_one_letter_code
_entity_poly.pdbx_strand_id
1 'polypeptide(L)'
;MKTQQERENGTLKTYSLGLILCVALTLGAFYLVSEKLFSPTILIGVILFLALIQAAVQLVLFLHLGFEGKPHWNLTVFLFMLLVLVIFVFGSIWIMYSLNYRMM
;
A
#
# COMPACT_ATOMS: atom_id res chain seq x y z
N MET A 1 16.46 3.61 36.59
CA MET A 1 16.91 3.79 35.19
C MET A 1 17.17 2.45 34.47
N LYS A 2 16.20 1.52 34.45
CA LYS A 2 16.31 0.25 33.65
C LYS A 2 15.04 -0.09 32.85
N THR A 3 13.98 0.71 32.96
CA THR A 3 12.66 0.43 32.37
C THR A 3 12.36 1.19 31.08
N GLN A 4 13.29 2.03 30.59
CA GLN A 4 13.12 2.80 29.34
C GLN A 4 13.72 2.11 28.11
N GLN A 5 14.72 1.23 28.29
CA GLN A 5 15.49 0.65 27.19
C GLN A 5 14.75 -0.50 26.45
N GLU A 6 13.74 -1.13 27.05
CA GLU A 6 12.95 -2.18 26.35
C GLU A 6 11.86 -1.60 25.43
N ARG A 7 11.33 -0.40 25.70
CA ARG A 7 10.26 0.21 24.88
C ARG A 7 10.77 0.84 23.58
N GLU A 8 11.98 1.41 23.57
CA GLU A 8 12.60 1.93 22.33
C GLU A 8 12.99 0.81 21.36
N ASN A 9 13.39 -0.35 21.88
CA ASN A 9 13.75 -1.51 21.06
C ASN A 9 12.54 -2.15 20.35
N GLY A 10 11.33 -2.06 20.92
CA GLY A 10 10.10 -2.57 20.30
C GLY A 10 9.68 -1.78 19.06
N THR A 11 9.76 -0.45 19.12
CA THR A 11 9.43 0.45 18.01
C THR A 11 10.43 0.33 16.86
N LEU A 12 11.74 0.34 17.15
CA LEU A 12 12.77 0.22 16.11
C LEU A 12 12.72 -1.15 15.41
N LYS A 13 12.53 -2.25 16.15
CA LYS A 13 12.40 -3.59 15.55
C LYS A 13 11.18 -3.70 14.64
N THR A 14 10.05 -3.10 15.02
CA THR A 14 8.82 -3.15 14.21
C THR A 14 8.97 -2.36 12.91
N TYR A 15 9.58 -1.18 12.96
CA TYR A 15 9.91 -0.39 11.77
C TYR A 15 10.92 -1.11 10.86
N SER A 16 11.97 -1.70 11.42
CA SER A 16 12.96 -2.45 10.63
C SER A 16 12.37 -3.69 9.97
N LEU A 17 11.48 -4.42 10.66
CA LEU A 17 10.82 -5.60 10.12
C LEU A 17 9.83 -5.23 9.01
N GLY A 18 9.12 -4.12 9.17
CA GLY A 18 8.29 -3.55 8.13
C GLY A 18 9.07 -3.14 6.88
N LEU A 19 10.21 -2.48 7.07
CA LEU A 19 11.10 -2.08 5.98
C LEU A 19 11.60 -3.30 5.18
N ILE A 20 12.01 -4.36 5.89
CA ILE A 20 12.43 -5.63 5.25
C ILE A 20 11.28 -6.24 4.45
N LEU A 21 10.06 -6.27 5.00
CA LEU A 21 8.89 -6.82 4.32
C LEU A 21 8.56 -6.06 3.03
N CYS A 22 8.61 -4.73 3.08
CA CYS A 22 8.36 -3.84 1.93
C CYS A 22 9.40 -4.03 0.83
N VAL A 23 10.68 -4.15 1.21
CA VAL A 23 11.78 -4.43 0.27
C VAL A 23 11.64 -5.83 -0.33
N ALA A 24 11.34 -6.84 0.47
CA ALA A 24 11.14 -8.21 -0.01
C ALA A 24 10.00 -8.31 -1.02
N LEU A 25 8.86 -7.64 -0.77
CA LEU A 25 7.73 -7.63 -1.69
C LEU A 25 8.07 -6.91 -3.01
N THR A 26 8.82 -5.81 -2.95
CA THR A 26 9.30 -5.08 -4.14
C THR A 26 10.25 -5.93 -4.98
N LEU A 27 11.21 -6.59 -4.33
CA LEU A 27 12.14 -7.49 -5.02
C LEU A 27 11.39 -8.68 -5.63
N GLY A 28 10.41 -9.25 -4.92
CA GLY A 28 9.53 -10.30 -5.44
C GLY A 28 8.76 -9.84 -6.68
N ALA A 29 8.19 -8.64 -6.66
CA ALA A 29 7.52 -8.03 -7.81
C ALA A 29 8.47 -7.87 -9.00
N PHE A 30 9.66 -7.31 -8.75
CA PHE A 30 10.66 -7.07 -9.78
C PHE A 30 11.17 -8.37 -10.41
N TYR A 31 11.43 -9.38 -9.59
CA TYR A 31 11.87 -10.69 -10.06
C TYR A 31 10.80 -11.36 -10.94
N LEU A 32 9.54 -11.30 -10.51
CA LEU A 32 8.41 -11.86 -11.26
C LEU A 32 8.26 -11.23 -12.66
N VAL A 33 8.48 -9.91 -12.77
CA VAL A 33 8.44 -9.20 -14.06
C VAL A 33 9.67 -9.50 -14.91
N SER A 34 10.85 -9.59 -14.30
CA SER A 34 12.13 -9.77 -15.02
C SER A 34 12.22 -11.14 -15.69
N GLU A 35 11.76 -12.19 -15.00
CA GLU A 35 11.78 -13.56 -15.54
C GLU A 35 10.68 -13.81 -16.59
N LYS A 36 9.73 -12.89 -16.78
CA LYS A 36 8.58 -13.03 -17.71
C LYS A 36 7.91 -14.41 -17.64
N LEU A 37 7.76 -14.96 -16.43
CA LEU A 37 7.29 -16.34 -16.20
C LEU A 37 5.86 -16.59 -16.69
N PHE A 38 5.09 -15.53 -16.97
CA PHE A 38 3.69 -15.59 -17.36
C PHE A 38 3.40 -14.82 -18.67
N SER A 39 2.32 -15.23 -19.33
CA SER A 39 1.72 -14.48 -20.44
C SER A 39 1.46 -13.02 -20.05
N PRO A 40 1.65 -12.03 -20.96
CA PRO A 40 1.57 -10.61 -20.66
C PRO A 40 0.28 -10.20 -19.93
N THR A 41 -0.85 -10.82 -20.27
CA THR A 41 -2.15 -10.55 -19.65
C THR A 41 -2.18 -10.95 -18.18
N ILE A 42 -1.63 -12.13 -17.85
CA ILE A 42 -1.58 -12.66 -16.49
C ILE A 42 -0.58 -11.84 -15.66
N LEU A 43 0.56 -11.49 -16.27
CA LEU A 43 1.60 -10.70 -15.63
C LEU A 43 1.07 -9.33 -15.17
N ILE A 44 0.31 -8.63 -16.03
CA ILE A 44 -0.34 -7.35 -15.66
C ILE A 44 -1.25 -7.51 -14.44
N GLY A 45 -2.10 -8.55 -14.42
CA GLY A 45 -3.00 -8.78 -13.29
C GLY A 45 -2.27 -9.03 -11.98
N VAL A 46 -1.21 -9.84 -12.01
CA VAL A 46 -0.42 -10.16 -10.80
C VAL A 46 0.34 -8.93 -10.29
N ILE A 47 0.95 -8.13 -11.18
CA ILE A 47 1.65 -6.90 -10.78
C ILE A 47 0.68 -5.92 -10.13
N LEU A 48 -0.52 -5.74 -10.70
CA LEU A 48 -1.51 -4.80 -10.20
C LEU A 48 -2.00 -5.20 -8.80
N PHE A 49 -2.23 -6.50 -8.59
CA PHE A 49 -2.54 -7.06 -7.28
C PHE A 49 -1.40 -6.85 -6.27
N LEU A 50 -0.15 -7.14 -6.67
CA LEU A 50 1.01 -6.98 -5.82
C LEU A 50 1.27 -5.50 -5.47
N ALA A 51 0.98 -4.58 -6.39
CA ALA A 51 1.06 -3.13 -6.15
C ALA A 51 0.03 -2.67 -5.10
N LEU A 52 -1.20 -3.20 -5.13
CA LEU A 52 -2.21 -2.90 -4.12
C LEU A 52 -1.79 -3.41 -2.73
N ILE A 53 -1.27 -4.64 -2.65
CA ILE A 53 -0.73 -5.18 -1.39
C ILE A 53 0.43 -4.31 -0.91
N GLN A 54 1.34 -3.93 -1.79
CA GLN A 54 2.49 -3.10 -1.44
C GLN A 54 2.06 -1.74 -0.87
N ALA A 55 1.07 -1.09 -1.49
CA ALA A 55 0.50 0.14 -0.98
C ALA A 55 -0.10 -0.07 0.42
N ALA A 56 -0.87 -1.14 0.64
CA ALA A 56 -1.46 -1.44 1.95
C ALA A 56 -0.38 -1.69 3.03
N VAL A 57 0.65 -2.47 2.72
CA VAL A 57 1.78 -2.76 3.61
C VAL A 57 2.51 -1.47 3.99
N GLN A 58 2.80 -0.61 3.01
CA GLN A 58 3.47 0.66 3.26
C GLN A 58 2.60 1.62 4.09
N LEU A 59 1.30 1.67 3.85
CA LEU A 59 0.35 2.45 4.67
C LEU A 59 0.32 1.96 6.13
N VAL A 60 0.28 0.65 6.38
CA VAL A 60 0.25 0.13 7.76
C VAL A 60 1.58 0.37 8.49
N LEU A 61 2.70 0.14 7.81
CA LEU A 61 4.03 0.18 8.44
C LEU A 61 4.60 1.60 8.59
N PHE A 62 4.45 2.46 7.58
CA PHE A 62 4.98 3.83 7.61
C PHE A 62 3.99 4.83 8.19
N LEU A 63 2.69 4.70 7.90
CA LEU A 63 1.69 5.65 8.39
C LEU A 63 1.23 5.34 9.82
N HIS A 64 1.66 4.21 10.39
CA HIS A 64 1.51 3.83 11.81
C HIS A 64 0.08 4.09 12.35
N LEU A 65 -0.92 3.75 11.55
CA LEU A 65 -2.33 3.86 11.91
C LEU A 65 -2.64 2.93 13.08
N GLY A 66 -2.62 3.46 14.30
CA GLY A 66 -3.26 2.84 15.48
C GLY A 66 -2.36 2.16 16.50
N PHE A 67 -1.04 2.37 16.49
CA PHE A 67 -0.16 1.78 17.51
C PHE A 67 0.10 2.68 18.73
N GLU A 68 -0.29 3.95 18.67
CA GLU A 68 -0.30 4.84 19.83
C GLU A 68 -1.74 4.96 20.36
N GLY A 69 -1.93 4.76 21.67
CA GLY A 69 -3.23 4.68 22.36
C GLY A 69 -4.04 5.98 22.42
N LYS A 70 -4.34 6.56 21.27
CA LYS A 70 -5.07 7.82 21.04
C LYS A 70 -6.14 7.61 19.94
N PRO A 71 -7.18 8.48 19.87
CA PRO A 71 -8.52 8.07 19.53
C PRO A 71 -8.68 7.52 18.10
N HIS A 72 -9.47 6.46 18.00
CA HIS A 72 -9.87 5.70 16.81
C HIS A 72 -10.40 6.55 15.64
N TRP A 73 -10.71 7.83 15.89
CA TRP A 73 -11.15 8.81 14.90
C TRP A 73 -10.16 9.03 13.75
N ASN A 74 -8.85 8.92 14.00
CA ASN A 74 -7.86 9.11 12.94
C ASN A 74 -7.91 8.02 11.86
N LEU A 75 -8.21 6.78 12.28
CA LEU A 75 -8.41 5.66 11.36
C LEU A 75 -9.66 5.86 10.49
N THR A 76 -10.75 6.37 11.08
CA THR A 76 -11.99 6.64 10.35
C THR A 76 -11.80 7.73 9.30
N VAL A 77 -11.12 8.83 9.64
CA VAL A 77 -10.81 9.92 8.69
C VAL A 77 -9.89 9.43 7.58
N PHE A 78 -8.90 8.61 7.91
CA PHE A 78 -8.01 8.01 6.92
C PHE A 78 -8.76 7.08 5.95
N LEU A 79 -9.62 6.20 6.47
CA LEU A 79 -10.41 5.28 5.63
C LEU A 79 -11.38 6.05 4.73
N PHE A 80 -11.96 7.15 5.23
CA PHE A 80 -12.77 8.06 4.43
C PHE A 80 -11.97 8.72 3.31
N MET A 81 -10.76 9.21 3.58
CA MET A 81 -9.85 9.73 2.55
C MET A 81 -9.54 8.67 1.48
N LEU A 82 -9.24 7.43 1.89
CA LEU A 82 -8.95 6.32 0.99
C LEU A 82 -10.17 5.99 0.11
N LEU A 83 -11.37 5.98 0.67
CA LEU A 83 -12.61 5.76 -0.08
C LEU A 83 -12.83 6.87 -1.12
N VAL A 84 -12.63 8.13 -0.73
CA VAL A 84 -12.70 9.27 -1.66
C VAL A 84 -11.66 9.13 -2.77
N LEU A 85 -10.41 8.76 -2.45
CA LEU A 85 -9.34 8.52 -3.42
C LEU A 85 -9.76 7.46 -4.46
N VAL A 86 -10.31 6.34 -4.01
CA VAL A 86 -10.79 5.25 -4.89
C VAL A 86 -11.88 5.78 -5.83
N ILE A 87 -12.91 6.45 -5.29
CA ILE A 87 -13.98 7.03 -6.11
C ILE A 87 -13.41 8.02 -7.12
N PHE A 88 -12.44 8.84 -6.72
CA PHE A 88 -11.83 9.84 -7.57
C PHE A 88 -11.07 9.19 -8.74
N VAL A 89 -10.21 8.19 -8.47
CA VAL A 89 -9.44 7.49 -9.50
C VAL A 89 -10.36 6.74 -10.47
N PHE A 90 -11.28 5.93 -9.96
CA PHE A 90 -12.21 5.18 -10.81
C PHE A 90 -13.15 6.13 -11.59
N GLY A 91 -13.64 7.18 -10.94
CA GLY A 91 -14.46 8.22 -11.56
C GLY A 91 -13.72 8.96 -12.66
N SER A 92 -12.46 9.37 -12.44
CA SER A 92 -11.64 10.04 -13.44
C SER A 92 -11.39 9.15 -14.66
N ILE A 93 -11.04 7.87 -14.45
CA ILE A 93 -10.83 6.91 -15.55
C ILE A 93 -12.13 6.72 -16.34
N TRP A 94 -13.26 6.55 -15.64
CA TRP A 94 -14.58 6.39 -16.27
C TRP A 94 -14.98 7.60 -17.11
N ILE A 95 -14.83 8.80 -16.55
CA ILE A 95 -15.16 10.07 -17.23
C ILE A 95 -14.30 10.22 -18.48
N MET A 96 -12.99 10.00 -18.37
CA MET A 96 -12.07 10.12 -19.50
C MET A 96 -12.38 9.10 -20.60
N TYR A 97 -12.70 7.86 -20.23
CA TYR A 97 -13.11 6.82 -21.18
C TYR A 97 -14.42 7.18 -21.90
N SER A 98 -15.43 7.66 -21.15
CA SER A 98 -16.72 8.09 -21.70
C SER A 98 -16.57 9.29 -22.64
N LEU A 99 -15.76 10.29 -22.27
CA LEU A 99 -15.46 11.44 -23.12
C LEU A 99 -14.71 11.03 -24.39
N ASN A 100 -13.71 10.16 -24.28
CA ASN A 100 -12.96 9.66 -25.43
C ASN A 100 -13.87 8.92 -26.42
N TYR A 101 -14.77 8.07 -25.93
CA TYR A 101 -15.75 7.36 -26.76
C TYR A 101 -16.77 8.31 -27.43
N ARG A 102 -17.02 9.49 -26.87
CA ARG A 102 -17.98 10.47 -27.42
C ARG A 102 -17.34 11.50 -28.35
N MET A 103 -16.03 11.73 -28.25
CA MET A 103 -15.29 12.67 -29.09
C MET A 103 -14.62 12.00 -30.31
N MET A 104 -14.48 10.67 -30.29
CA MET A 104 -14.15 9.86 -31.46
C MET A 104 -15.44 9.44 -32.17
#